data_AF-A0A132B522-F1
#
_entry.id   AF-A0A132B522-F1
#
_cell.length_a   1.000
_cell.length_b   1.000
_cell.length_c   1.000
_cell.angle_alpha   90.00
_cell.angle_beta   90.00
_cell.angle_gamma   90.00
#
_symmetry.space_group_name_H-M   'P 1'
#
loop_
_entity.id
_entity.type
_entity.pdbx_description
1 polymer ?
#
loop_
_entity_poly.entity_id
_entity_poly.type
_entity_poly.pdbx_seq_one_letter_code
_entity_poly.pdbx_strand_id
1 'polypeptide(L)'
;MATSPSPPSANAPPILRLPDEILLKILKYACTSTETIRPELWLPGSSQFGQYYKCITLNTRQTFRFPARVNGRLPEALTAIDLLFTCRAFNNIVDVESLFYRYNNFEFSNTLCILDYLKALPTRRRKAIRNISVMWDFYHPDSGFLALSTCSGLCNLTVDITHLAAFFEIPLNSDIHVAPGYSQLVALRGLKSLTLIYSSGSTSAWENTTWDLVVTVLERVRGLPATDQNKLDMQLEITGIETMITDLVRLPQPADYLPSAAGLAQAFSHSTVVDGDYLLTLPRTLSVPPQASLQPH
;
A
#
# COMPACT_ATOMS: atom_id res chain seq x y z
N MET A 1 -6.80 -2.21 37.46
CA MET A 1 -5.67 -1.70 38.26
C MET A 1 -4.69 -1.07 37.30
N ALA A 2 -4.60 0.27 37.28
CA ALA A 2 -3.62 0.96 36.44
C ALA A 2 -2.26 0.93 37.16
N THR A 3 -1.30 0.21 36.58
CA THR A 3 0.09 0.23 37.04
C THR A 3 0.66 1.63 36.81
N SER A 4 1.02 2.30 37.90
CA SER A 4 1.74 3.58 37.88
C SER A 4 3.04 3.43 37.06
N PRO A 5 3.32 4.32 36.09
CA PRO A 5 4.54 4.25 35.31
C PRO A 5 5.75 4.49 36.21
N SER A 6 6.66 3.52 36.24
CA SER A 6 7.94 3.62 36.93
C SER A 6 8.71 4.86 36.45
N PRO A 7 9.33 5.64 37.36
CA PRO A 7 10.03 6.87 36.99
C PRO A 7 11.18 6.57 36.00
N PRO A 8 11.41 7.45 35.01
CA PRO A 8 12.45 7.26 34.02
C PRO A 8 13.82 7.23 34.70
N SER A 9 14.65 6.24 34.32
CA SER A 9 16.03 6.11 34.78
C SER A 9 16.78 7.44 34.61
N ALA A 10 17.46 7.90 35.66
CA ALA A 10 18.25 9.12 35.68
C ALA A 10 19.38 9.17 34.61
N ASN A 11 19.65 8.03 33.95
CA ASN A 11 20.65 7.88 32.88
C ASN A 11 20.03 7.72 31.47
N ALA A 12 18.72 7.83 31.30
CA ALA A 12 18.10 7.73 29.97
C ALA A 12 18.49 8.94 29.08
N PRO A 13 18.65 8.76 27.75
CA PRO A 13 18.81 9.85 26.81
C PRO A 13 17.76 10.96 26.99
N PRO A 14 18.10 12.26 26.83
CA PRO A 14 17.17 13.36 27.07
C PRO A 14 15.84 13.25 26.30
N ILE A 15 15.88 12.74 25.08
CA ILE A 15 14.68 12.54 24.24
C ILE A 15 13.69 11.52 24.83
N LEU A 16 14.17 10.53 25.57
CA LEU A 16 13.34 9.52 26.24
C LEU A 16 12.77 10.01 27.58
N ARG A 17 13.13 11.22 28.02
CA ARG A 17 12.58 11.87 29.22
C ARG A 17 11.47 12.85 28.89
N LEU A 18 11.19 13.07 27.60
CA LEU A 18 10.09 13.91 27.18
C LEU A 18 8.75 13.28 27.61
N PRO A 19 7.70 14.08 27.85
CA PRO A 19 6.35 13.55 28.05
C PRO A 19 5.94 12.65 26.88
N ASP A 20 5.24 11.55 27.18
CA ASP A 20 4.85 10.54 26.18
C ASP A 20 4.13 11.15 24.98
N GLU A 21 3.29 12.17 25.20
CA GLU A 21 2.56 12.89 24.16
C GLU A 21 3.50 13.60 23.17
N ILE A 22 4.54 14.26 23.69
CA ILE A 22 5.53 14.96 22.88
C ILE A 22 6.39 13.95 22.13
N LEU A 23 6.82 12.88 22.80
CA LEU A 23 7.61 11.83 22.19
C LEU A 23 6.84 11.14 21.06
N LEU A 24 5.56 10.80 21.29
CA LEU A 24 4.69 10.20 20.29
C LEU A 24 4.50 11.15 19.09
N LYS A 25 4.35 12.46 19.33
CA LYS A 25 4.22 13.46 18.25
C LYS A 25 5.49 13.55 17.40
N ILE A 26 6.67 13.53 18.04
CA ILE A 26 7.97 13.51 17.34
C ILE A 26 8.12 12.23 16.52
N LEU A 27 7.86 11.07 17.12
CA LEU A 27 7.98 9.79 16.43
C LEU A 27 6.97 9.66 15.30
N LYS A 28 5.74 10.15 15.48
CA LYS A 28 4.75 10.23 14.41
C LYS A 28 5.29 11.04 13.23
N TYR A 29 5.83 12.24 13.48
CA TYR A 29 6.40 13.08 12.44
C TYR A 29 7.55 12.34 11.73
N ALA A 30 8.47 11.75 12.48
CA ALA A 30 9.62 11.04 11.92
C ALA A 30 9.25 9.74 11.17
N CYS A 31 8.12 9.11 11.50
CA CYS A 31 7.62 7.91 10.82
C CYS A 31 6.70 8.23 9.64
N THR A 32 6.33 9.49 9.40
CA THR A 32 5.42 9.89 8.32
C THR A 32 6.24 10.37 7.13
N SER A 33 6.01 9.77 5.96
CA SER A 33 6.54 10.22 4.69
C SER A 33 5.60 11.24 4.06
N THR A 34 6.17 12.23 3.39
CA THR A 34 5.45 13.15 2.50
C THR A 34 5.11 12.49 1.17
N GLU A 35 5.87 11.46 0.78
CA GLU A 35 5.66 10.69 -0.44
C GLU A 35 4.81 9.45 -0.19
N THR A 36 4.23 8.93 -1.27
CA THR A 36 3.56 7.63 -1.23
C THR A 36 4.59 6.50 -1.16
N ILE A 37 4.37 5.56 -0.25
CA ILE A 37 5.19 4.37 -0.09
C ILE A 37 4.76 3.34 -1.12
N ARG A 38 5.67 2.88 -1.96
CA ARG A 38 5.44 1.80 -2.92
C ARG A 38 6.19 0.56 -2.46
N PRO A 39 5.53 -0.37 -1.73
CA PRO A 39 6.21 -1.56 -1.22
C PRO A 39 6.52 -2.50 -2.35
N GLU A 40 7.79 -2.83 -2.52
CA GLU A 40 8.23 -3.77 -3.52
C GLU A 40 8.90 -4.98 -2.89
N LEU A 41 8.43 -6.16 -3.29
CA LEU A 41 8.98 -7.43 -2.84
C LEU A 41 10.45 -7.56 -3.30
N TRP A 42 11.35 -7.89 -2.36
CA TRP A 42 12.78 -8.00 -2.67
C TRP A 42 13.08 -9.18 -3.60
N LEU A 43 12.49 -10.33 -3.28
CA LEU A 43 12.66 -11.58 -4.00
C LEU A 43 11.33 -12.35 -3.96
N PRO A 44 10.93 -13.03 -5.05
CA PRO A 44 9.80 -13.96 -5.01
C PRO A 44 9.98 -14.97 -3.85
N GLY A 45 8.91 -15.25 -3.10
CA GLY A 45 8.98 -16.11 -1.91
C GLY A 45 9.44 -15.43 -0.62
N SER A 46 10.00 -14.22 -0.68
CA SER A 46 10.41 -13.46 0.50
C SER A 46 9.22 -12.81 1.21
N SER A 47 9.40 -12.45 2.49
CA SER A 47 8.49 -11.56 3.23
C SER A 47 9.05 -10.14 3.38
N GLN A 48 10.17 -9.84 2.72
CA GLN A 48 10.88 -8.57 2.84
C GLN A 48 10.52 -7.62 1.70
N PHE A 49 10.18 -6.38 2.07
CA PHE A 49 9.76 -5.32 1.17
C PHE A 49 10.67 -4.12 1.29
N GLY A 50 10.85 -3.40 0.19
CA GLY A 50 11.62 -2.16 0.13
C GLY A 50 10.81 -1.04 -0.52
N GLN A 51 11.41 0.14 -0.52
CA GLN A 51 10.94 1.29 -1.28
C GLN A 51 12.13 1.83 -2.04
N TYR A 52 12.00 1.95 -3.36
CA TYR A 52 13.09 2.25 -4.29
C TYR A 52 14.24 1.21 -4.21
N TYR A 53 14.37 0.39 -5.24
CA TYR A 53 15.43 -0.61 -5.30
C TYR A 53 16.52 -0.24 -6.31
N LYS A 54 17.75 -0.67 -6.01
CA LYS A 54 18.78 -0.82 -7.03
C LYS A 54 18.83 -2.28 -7.44
N CYS A 55 18.84 -2.51 -8.76
CA CYS A 55 19.15 -3.81 -9.32
C CYS A 55 20.66 -4.03 -9.32
N ILE A 56 21.11 -5.11 -8.68
CA ILE A 56 22.47 -5.61 -8.84
C ILE A 56 22.36 -6.91 -9.63
N THR A 57 22.91 -6.92 -10.84
CA THR A 57 23.03 -8.13 -11.65
C THR A 57 24.38 -8.77 -11.35
N LEU A 58 24.36 -9.96 -10.76
CA LEU A 58 25.57 -10.75 -10.56
C LEU A 58 26.05 -11.32 -11.89
N ASN A 59 27.32 -11.73 -11.95
CA ASN A 59 27.91 -12.41 -13.11
C ASN A 59 27.15 -13.68 -13.53
N THR A 60 26.34 -14.25 -12.63
CA THR A 60 25.43 -15.38 -12.88
C THR A 60 24.14 -15.00 -13.63
N ARG A 61 24.00 -13.74 -14.07
CA ARG A 61 22.77 -13.14 -14.65
C ARG A 61 21.56 -13.12 -13.71
N GLN A 62 21.76 -13.40 -12.42
CA GLN A 62 20.73 -13.20 -11.42
C GLN A 62 20.70 -11.72 -11.01
N THR A 63 19.54 -11.09 -11.13
CA THR A 63 19.31 -9.71 -10.71
C THR A 63 18.62 -9.69 -9.35
N PHE A 64 19.26 -9.04 -8.38
CA PHE A 64 18.74 -8.87 -7.03
C PHE A 64 18.33 -7.42 -6.81
N ARG A 65 17.22 -7.22 -6.10
CA ARG A 65 16.73 -5.90 -5.68
C ARG A 65 17.19 -5.63 -4.26
N PHE A 66 17.90 -4.52 -4.06
CA PHE A 66 18.32 -4.07 -2.73
C PHE A 66 17.74 -2.69 -2.42
N PRO A 67 17.39 -2.40 -1.15
CA PRO A 67 16.97 -1.06 -0.77
C PRO A 67 18.07 -0.08 -1.12
N ALA A 68 17.74 0.93 -1.92
CA ALA A 68 18.69 1.92 -2.38
C ALA A 68 19.10 2.81 -1.19
N ARG A 69 20.18 2.47 -0.49
CA ARG A 69 20.80 3.41 0.45
C ARG A 69 21.51 4.50 -0.34
N VAL A 70 21.19 5.76 -0.05
CA VAL A 70 21.90 6.93 -0.60
C VAL A 70 22.72 7.50 0.55
N ASN A 71 24.05 7.53 0.40
CA ASN A 71 24.99 7.95 1.44
C ASN A 71 24.78 7.20 2.77
N GLY A 72 24.52 5.89 2.70
CA GLY A 72 24.33 5.02 3.88
C GLY A 72 22.96 5.11 4.55
N ARG A 73 22.09 6.04 4.15
CA ARG A 73 20.74 6.23 4.72
C ARG A 73 19.68 5.49 3.90
N LEU A 74 18.67 4.94 4.57
CA LEU A 74 17.46 4.50 3.88
C LEU A 74 16.70 5.72 3.31
N PRO A 75 15.84 5.53 2.29
CA PRO A 75 14.90 6.55 1.87
C PRO A 75 14.13 7.14 3.06
N GLU A 76 13.82 8.44 3.03
CA GLU A 76 13.13 9.14 4.13
C GLU A 76 11.83 8.45 4.52
N ALA A 77 11.12 7.91 3.54
CA ALA A 77 9.90 7.15 3.76
C ALA A 77 10.09 5.87 4.60
N LEU A 78 11.31 5.34 4.70
CA LEU A 78 11.66 4.19 5.53
C LEU A 78 12.34 4.59 6.86
N THR A 79 12.33 5.88 7.23
CA THR A 79 12.91 6.38 8.51
C THR A 79 12.37 5.63 9.72
N ALA A 80 11.09 5.21 9.68
CA ALA A 80 10.49 4.40 10.74
C ALA A 80 11.28 3.10 11.00
N ILE A 81 11.84 2.48 9.95
CA ILE A 81 12.64 1.26 10.06
C ILE A 81 13.95 1.54 10.80
N ASP A 82 14.66 2.62 10.47
CA ASP A 82 15.90 3.00 11.18
C ASP A 82 15.61 3.33 12.67
N LEU A 83 14.47 3.95 12.97
CA LEU A 83 14.04 4.20 14.36
C LEU A 83 13.80 2.92 15.16
N LEU A 84 13.24 1.87 14.53
CA LEU A 84 13.05 0.56 15.17
C LEU A 84 14.37 -0.08 15.62
N PHE A 85 15.49 0.26 14.97
CA PHE A 85 16.82 -0.26 15.31
C PHE A 85 17.59 0.63 16.30
N THR A 86 17.12 1.85 16.58
CA THR A 86 17.88 2.82 17.39
C THR A 86 17.90 2.43 18.87
N CYS A 87 16.73 2.14 19.46
CA CYS A 87 16.64 1.66 20.85
C CYS A 87 15.32 0.92 21.11
N ARG A 88 15.28 0.11 22.18
CA ARG A 88 14.08 -0.66 22.56
C ARG A 88 12.86 0.23 22.84
N ALA A 89 13.05 1.42 23.41
CA ALA A 89 11.93 2.31 23.74
C ALA A 89 11.22 2.82 22.47
N PHE A 90 11.99 3.30 21.49
CA PHE A 90 11.44 3.71 20.20
C PHE A 90 10.83 2.53 19.45
N ASN A 91 11.50 1.38 19.45
CA ASN A 91 10.96 0.16 18.87
C ASN A 91 9.57 -0.16 19.43
N ASN A 92 9.43 -0.15 20.76
CA ASN A 92 8.17 -0.39 21.42
C ASN A 92 7.11 0.64 21.00
N ILE A 93 7.39 1.94 21.02
CA ILE A 93 6.37 2.96 20.67
C ILE A 93 5.97 2.85 19.20
N VAL A 94 6.95 2.76 18.29
CA VAL A 94 6.69 2.74 16.84
C VAL A 94 5.95 1.46 16.42
N ASP A 95 6.35 0.30 16.93
CA ASP A 95 5.71 -0.98 16.60
C ASP A 95 4.36 -1.14 17.31
N VAL A 96 4.27 -0.74 18.59
CA VAL A 96 3.02 -0.86 19.36
C VAL A 96 1.93 0.01 18.76
N GLU A 97 2.24 1.27 18.47
CA GLU A 97 1.29 2.19 17.85
C GLU A 97 1.19 1.99 16.32
N SER A 98 2.02 1.11 15.76
CA SER A 98 2.11 0.83 14.32
C SER A 98 2.17 2.12 13.49
N LEU A 99 2.97 3.09 13.96
CA LEU A 99 2.99 4.47 13.44
C LEU A 99 3.21 4.52 11.93
N PHE A 100 4.13 3.70 11.44
CA PHE A 100 4.43 3.58 10.02
C PHE A 100 3.18 3.22 9.18
N TYR A 101 2.41 2.21 9.58
CA TYR A 101 1.23 1.78 8.84
C TYR A 101 0.06 2.76 9.00
N ARG A 102 -0.02 3.42 10.15
CA ARG A 102 -1.15 4.31 10.48
C ARG A 102 -1.10 5.66 9.76
N TYR A 103 0.09 6.18 9.50
CA TYR A 103 0.27 7.55 9.04
C TYR A 103 0.80 7.70 7.62
N ASN A 104 1.17 6.60 6.95
CA ASN A 104 1.64 6.64 5.58
C ASN A 104 0.55 6.24 4.58
N ASN A 105 0.79 6.63 3.32
CA ASN A 105 0.01 6.20 2.16
C ASN A 105 0.77 5.09 1.45
N PHE A 106 0.07 4.01 1.11
CA PHE A 106 0.66 2.89 0.38
C PHE A 106 0.09 2.83 -1.02
N GLU A 107 0.95 2.68 -2.03
CA GLU A 107 0.55 2.54 -3.42
C GLU A 107 1.05 1.24 -4.00
N PHE A 108 0.15 0.54 -4.70
CA PHE A 108 0.41 -0.75 -5.32
C PHE A 108 0.15 -0.66 -6.81
N SER A 109 1.10 -1.15 -7.59
CA SER A 109 1.02 -1.17 -9.06
C SER A 109 0.01 -2.17 -9.60
N ASN A 110 -0.51 -3.08 -8.77
CA ASN A 110 -1.57 -4.03 -9.09
C ASN A 110 -2.10 -4.71 -7.83
N THR A 111 -3.17 -5.50 -8.00
CA THR A 111 -3.82 -6.23 -6.90
C THR A 111 -2.98 -7.39 -6.37
N LEU A 112 -2.09 -7.99 -7.17
CA LEU A 112 -1.14 -9.01 -6.69
C LEU A 112 -0.11 -8.43 -5.70
N CYS A 113 0.38 -7.21 -5.94
CA CYS A 113 1.28 -6.53 -5.01
C CYS A 113 0.63 -6.26 -3.64
N ILE A 114 -0.69 -5.99 -3.60
CA ILE A 114 -1.44 -5.94 -2.33
C ILE A 114 -1.39 -7.30 -1.64
N LEU A 115 -1.68 -8.38 -2.36
CA LEU A 115 -1.71 -9.73 -1.80
C LEU A 115 -0.37 -10.09 -1.17
N ASP A 116 0.72 -9.90 -1.91
CA ASP A 116 2.07 -10.16 -1.44
C ASP A 116 2.39 -9.34 -0.19
N TYR A 117 2.09 -8.04 -0.22
CA TYR A 117 2.38 -7.17 0.92
C TYR A 117 1.56 -7.53 2.16
N LEU A 118 0.24 -7.70 2.02
CA LEU A 118 -0.62 -8.00 3.16
C LEU A 118 -0.40 -9.41 3.70
N LYS A 119 -0.04 -10.39 2.88
CA LYS A 119 0.32 -11.72 3.36
C LYS A 119 1.57 -11.70 4.23
N ALA A 120 2.56 -10.88 3.88
CA ALA A 120 3.79 -10.73 4.65
C ALA A 120 3.61 -9.99 5.99
N LEU A 121 2.51 -9.26 6.17
CA LEU A 121 2.29 -8.46 7.36
C LEU A 121 1.54 -9.21 8.46
N PRO A 122 2.02 -9.12 9.71
CA PRO A 122 1.24 -9.50 10.89
C PRO A 122 -0.12 -8.77 10.92
N THR A 123 -1.15 -9.46 11.42
CA THR A 123 -2.52 -8.94 11.50
C THR A 123 -2.62 -7.55 12.15
N ARG A 124 -1.84 -7.29 13.21
CA ARG A 124 -1.80 -5.98 13.87
C ARG A 124 -1.46 -4.85 12.89
N ARG A 125 -0.44 -5.06 12.05
CA ARG A 125 0.07 -4.05 11.11
C ARG A 125 -0.93 -3.84 9.97
N ARG A 126 -1.55 -4.92 9.46
CA ARG A 126 -2.66 -4.82 8.49
C ARG A 126 -3.80 -3.95 9.00
N LYS A 127 -4.27 -4.19 10.23
CA LYS A 127 -5.33 -3.42 10.87
C LYS A 127 -4.97 -1.94 11.11
N ALA A 128 -3.68 -1.59 11.11
CA ALA A 128 -3.24 -0.23 11.29
C ALA A 128 -3.25 0.59 9.98
N ILE A 129 -3.22 -0.04 8.81
CA ILE A 129 -3.18 0.64 7.51
C ILE A 129 -4.44 1.49 7.31
N ARG A 130 -4.26 2.75 6.90
CA ARG A 130 -5.35 3.73 6.73
C ARG A 130 -5.59 4.19 5.31
N ASN A 131 -4.54 4.23 4.48
CA ASN A 131 -4.60 4.82 3.15
C ASN A 131 -3.92 3.91 2.14
N ILE A 132 -4.67 3.48 1.13
CA ILE A 132 -4.17 2.63 0.04
C ILE A 132 -4.58 3.26 -1.29
N SER A 133 -3.63 3.28 -2.23
CA SER A 133 -3.86 3.49 -3.66
C SER A 133 -3.50 2.20 -4.40
N VAL A 134 -4.33 1.77 -5.34
CA VAL A 134 -4.02 0.59 -6.14
C VAL A 134 -4.58 0.68 -7.55
N MET A 135 -3.80 0.21 -8.51
CA MET A 135 -4.31 -0.08 -9.84
C MET A 135 -5.20 -1.33 -9.83
N TRP A 136 -6.46 -1.16 -10.23
CA TRP A 136 -7.40 -2.24 -10.48
C TRP A 136 -7.06 -2.88 -11.82
N ASP A 137 -6.32 -3.96 -11.73
CA ASP A 137 -5.92 -4.76 -12.87
C ASP A 137 -6.76 -6.04 -13.00
N PHE A 138 -6.60 -6.72 -14.13
CA PHE A 138 -7.36 -7.91 -14.46
C PHE A 138 -6.93 -9.15 -13.64
N TYR A 139 -5.77 -9.10 -12.98
CA TYR A 139 -5.15 -10.24 -12.31
C TYR A 139 -5.63 -10.38 -10.86
N HIS A 140 -6.73 -11.11 -10.66
CA HIS A 140 -7.30 -11.42 -9.33
C HIS A 140 -7.81 -10.21 -8.50
N PRO A 141 -8.62 -9.32 -9.09
CA PRO A 141 -9.13 -8.15 -8.37
C PRO A 141 -9.99 -8.49 -7.16
N ASP A 142 -10.79 -9.56 -7.26
CA ASP A 142 -11.54 -10.14 -6.15
C ASP A 142 -10.65 -10.51 -4.97
N SER A 143 -9.51 -11.15 -5.22
CA SER A 143 -8.55 -11.56 -4.20
C SER A 143 -7.89 -10.34 -3.56
N GLY A 144 -7.49 -9.35 -4.35
CA GLY A 144 -6.90 -8.11 -3.84
C GLY A 144 -7.84 -7.35 -2.90
N PHE A 145 -9.09 -7.11 -3.33
CA PHE A 145 -10.09 -6.46 -2.48
C PHE A 145 -10.48 -7.31 -1.27
N LEU A 146 -10.54 -8.64 -1.42
CA LEU A 146 -10.76 -9.53 -0.29
C LEU A 146 -9.63 -9.44 0.74
N ALA A 147 -8.38 -9.36 0.31
CA ALA A 147 -7.25 -9.16 1.23
C ALA A 147 -7.30 -7.79 1.90
N LEU A 148 -7.73 -6.73 1.20
CA LEU A 148 -7.95 -5.40 1.80
C LEU A 148 -8.97 -5.44 2.94
N SER A 149 -9.92 -6.36 2.94
CA SER A 149 -10.88 -6.51 4.05
C SER A 149 -10.21 -6.88 5.38
N THR A 150 -8.96 -7.38 5.35
CA THR A 150 -8.15 -7.63 6.57
C THR A 150 -7.59 -6.35 7.18
N CYS A 151 -7.59 -5.24 6.43
CA CYS A 151 -7.20 -3.91 6.88
C CYS A 151 -8.40 -3.20 7.51
N SER A 152 -8.87 -3.66 8.67
CA SER A 152 -10.03 -3.04 9.37
C SER A 152 -9.82 -1.57 9.78
N GLY A 153 -8.60 -1.05 9.62
CA GLY A 153 -8.30 0.36 9.80
C GLY A 153 -8.47 1.22 8.54
N LEU A 154 -8.63 0.61 7.36
CA LEU A 154 -8.63 1.33 6.09
C LEU A 154 -9.71 2.42 6.10
N CYS A 155 -9.29 3.65 5.81
CA CYS A 155 -10.16 4.83 5.78
C CYS A 155 -10.31 5.35 4.36
N ASN A 156 -9.21 5.37 3.60
CA ASN A 156 -9.17 6.00 2.29
C ASN A 156 -8.63 4.98 1.28
N LEU A 157 -9.39 4.73 0.23
CA LEU A 157 -9.01 3.85 -0.87
C LEU A 157 -9.06 4.63 -2.18
N THR A 158 -7.95 4.66 -2.89
CA THR A 158 -7.87 5.15 -4.26
C THR A 158 -7.72 3.96 -5.19
N VAL A 159 -8.56 3.89 -6.22
CA VAL A 159 -8.57 2.79 -7.18
C VAL A 159 -8.39 3.34 -8.58
N ASP A 160 -7.26 3.01 -9.20
CA ASP A 160 -7.02 3.36 -10.59
C ASP A 160 -7.67 2.32 -11.51
N ILE A 161 -8.65 2.77 -12.29
CA ILE A 161 -9.48 1.95 -13.18
C ILE A 161 -9.10 2.13 -14.65
N THR A 162 -7.95 2.75 -14.93
CA THR A 162 -7.49 3.07 -16.29
C THR A 162 -7.39 1.83 -17.19
N HIS A 163 -7.13 0.65 -16.61
CA HIS A 163 -7.04 -0.61 -17.35
C HIS A 163 -8.36 -1.37 -17.49
N LEU A 164 -9.48 -0.80 -17.04
CA LEU A 164 -10.79 -1.45 -17.06
C LEU A 164 -11.63 -1.11 -18.29
N ALA A 165 -11.04 -0.55 -19.35
CA ALA A 165 -11.77 -0.08 -20.54
C ALA A 165 -12.75 -1.12 -21.11
N ALA A 166 -12.37 -2.40 -21.14
CA ALA A 166 -13.22 -3.49 -21.65
C ALA A 166 -14.56 -3.65 -20.89
N PHE A 167 -14.63 -3.21 -19.63
CA PHE A 167 -15.86 -3.29 -18.83
C PHE A 167 -16.86 -2.18 -19.14
N PHE A 168 -16.51 -1.23 -20.01
CA PHE A 168 -17.38 -0.13 -20.44
C PHE A 168 -18.00 -0.37 -21.83
N GLU A 169 -17.96 -1.61 -22.35
CA GLU A 169 -18.64 -2.02 -23.59
C GLU A 169 -20.12 -1.64 -23.63
N ILE A 170 -20.79 -1.78 -22.49
CA ILE A 170 -22.20 -1.40 -22.30
C ILE A 170 -22.22 -0.20 -21.34
N PRO A 171 -23.11 0.80 -21.52
CA PRO A 171 -23.32 1.86 -20.54
C PRO A 171 -23.56 1.28 -19.13
N LEU A 172 -22.65 1.59 -18.21
CA LEU A 172 -22.47 0.89 -16.93
C LEU A 172 -23.56 1.15 -15.90
N ASN A 173 -24.46 2.09 -16.16
CA ASN A 173 -25.66 2.31 -15.34
C ASN A 173 -26.52 1.03 -15.22
N SER A 174 -26.27 0.01 -16.04
CA SER A 174 -27.01 -1.25 -16.05
C SER A 174 -26.29 -2.42 -15.34
N ASP A 175 -24.95 -2.51 -15.37
CA ASP A 175 -24.25 -3.78 -15.06
C ASP A 175 -22.91 -3.67 -14.30
N ILE A 176 -22.51 -2.53 -13.73
CA ILE A 176 -21.24 -2.42 -12.96
C ILE A 176 -21.06 -3.50 -11.87
N HIS A 177 -22.15 -4.06 -11.36
CA HIS A 177 -22.16 -5.16 -10.39
C HIS A 177 -21.48 -6.44 -10.89
N VAL A 178 -21.36 -6.63 -12.22
CA VAL A 178 -20.69 -7.79 -12.82
C VAL A 178 -19.18 -7.59 -12.97
N ALA A 179 -18.66 -6.39 -12.70
CA ALA A 179 -17.24 -6.10 -12.82
C ALA A 179 -16.42 -6.97 -11.84
N PRO A 180 -15.29 -7.58 -12.27
CA PRO A 180 -14.49 -8.46 -11.44
C PRO A 180 -13.99 -7.76 -10.17
N GLY A 181 -14.37 -8.29 -9.00
CA GLY A 181 -13.99 -7.71 -7.71
C GLY A 181 -14.97 -6.65 -7.17
N TYR A 182 -16.01 -6.27 -7.93
CA TYR A 182 -17.01 -5.30 -7.48
C TYR A 182 -17.62 -5.68 -6.13
N SER A 183 -18.05 -6.94 -5.99
CA SER A 183 -18.70 -7.41 -4.76
C SER A 183 -17.77 -7.34 -3.53
N GLN A 184 -16.47 -7.57 -3.73
CA GLN A 184 -15.46 -7.46 -2.68
C GLN A 184 -15.14 -6.00 -2.37
N LEU A 185 -15.10 -5.13 -3.38
CA LEU A 185 -14.90 -3.70 -3.22
C LEU A 185 -16.03 -3.06 -2.40
N VAL A 186 -17.30 -3.30 -2.75
CA VAL A 186 -18.44 -2.74 -1.98
C VAL A 186 -18.56 -3.35 -0.58
N ALA A 187 -17.95 -4.51 -0.35
CA ALA A 187 -17.86 -5.11 0.98
C ALA A 187 -16.79 -4.46 1.88
N LEU A 188 -15.91 -3.60 1.34
CA LEU A 188 -14.98 -2.76 2.10
C LEU A 188 -15.72 -1.59 2.77
N ARG A 189 -16.62 -1.93 3.70
CA ARG A 189 -17.38 -0.97 4.49
C ARG A 189 -16.50 -0.23 5.50
N GLY A 190 -16.94 0.96 5.91
CA GLY A 190 -16.26 1.80 6.90
C GLY A 190 -15.24 2.77 6.30
N LEU A 191 -15.14 2.88 4.97
CA LEU A 191 -14.30 3.88 4.32
C LEU A 191 -14.87 5.29 4.53
N LYS A 192 -13.97 6.27 4.68
CA LYS A 192 -14.29 7.70 4.66
C LYS A 192 -14.32 8.23 3.23
N SER A 193 -13.36 7.78 2.41
CA SER A 193 -13.29 8.14 0.99
C SER A 193 -12.93 6.93 0.14
N LEU A 194 -13.61 6.84 -1.00
CA LEU A 194 -13.21 6.06 -2.16
C LEU A 194 -12.99 7.07 -3.29
N THR A 195 -11.92 6.90 -4.06
CA THR A 195 -11.66 7.74 -5.22
C THR A 195 -11.30 6.87 -6.42
N LEU A 196 -11.96 7.09 -7.56
CA LEU A 196 -11.62 6.41 -8.81
C LEU A 196 -10.71 7.29 -9.66
N ILE A 197 -9.56 6.76 -10.08
CA ILE A 197 -8.67 7.40 -11.05
C ILE A 197 -8.91 6.75 -12.41
N TYR A 198 -9.22 7.55 -13.41
CA TYR A 198 -9.55 7.08 -14.77
C TYR A 198 -8.90 7.92 -15.87
N SER A 199 -8.08 8.88 -15.49
CA SER A 199 -7.26 9.66 -16.41
C SER A 199 -5.89 9.80 -15.78
N SER A 200 -4.83 9.45 -16.49
CA SER A 200 -3.50 9.85 -16.07
C SER A 200 -3.37 11.37 -16.26
N GLY A 201 -3.70 12.11 -15.20
CA GLY A 201 -3.14 13.42 -14.95
C GLY A 201 -1.74 13.31 -14.34
N SER A 202 -0.94 12.29 -14.72
CA SER A 202 0.31 11.96 -14.05
C SER A 202 1.28 13.13 -14.10
N THR A 203 1.51 13.73 -12.93
CA THR A 203 2.68 14.57 -12.61
C THR A 203 3.93 13.73 -12.37
N SER A 204 3.87 12.39 -12.52
CA SER A 204 5.02 11.52 -12.31
C SER A 204 5.73 11.22 -13.64
N ALA A 205 7.02 11.54 -13.71
CA ALA A 205 7.84 11.57 -14.92
C ALA A 205 8.08 10.22 -15.63
N TRP A 206 7.38 9.15 -15.26
CA TRP A 206 7.66 7.79 -15.74
C TRP A 206 6.55 7.17 -16.61
N GLU A 207 5.42 7.85 -16.83
CA GLU A 207 4.34 7.35 -17.70
C GLU A 207 4.16 8.23 -18.95
N ASN A 208 4.93 7.93 -19.99
CA ASN A 208 4.87 8.61 -21.28
C ASN A 208 3.92 7.92 -22.28
N THR A 209 2.88 7.24 -21.79
CA THR A 209 1.82 6.67 -22.64
C THR A 209 0.53 6.67 -21.84
N THR A 210 -0.11 7.83 -21.81
CA THR A 210 -1.38 8.07 -21.11
C THR A 210 -2.45 7.18 -21.71
N TRP A 211 -2.76 6.07 -21.04
CA TRP A 211 -4.04 5.40 -21.24
C TRP A 211 -5.10 6.34 -20.65
N ASP A 212 -5.80 7.08 -21.51
CA ASP A 212 -6.99 7.81 -21.11
C ASP A 212 -8.16 6.82 -21.22
N LEU A 213 -8.72 6.41 -20.08
CA LEU A 213 -9.85 5.47 -20.05
C LEU A 213 -10.99 5.99 -20.91
N VAL A 214 -11.29 7.30 -20.82
CA VAL A 214 -12.40 7.93 -21.52
C VAL A 214 -12.22 7.81 -23.03
N VAL A 215 -11.04 8.17 -23.54
CA VAL A 215 -10.74 8.07 -24.98
C VAL A 215 -10.74 6.61 -25.43
N THR A 216 -10.13 5.72 -24.64
CA THR A 216 -10.06 4.29 -24.95
C THR A 216 -11.45 3.68 -25.06
N VAL A 217 -12.33 3.99 -24.11
CA VAL A 217 -13.70 3.49 -24.11
C VAL A 217 -14.49 4.06 -25.29
N LEU A 218 -14.42 5.37 -25.52
CA LEU A 218 -15.17 5.98 -26.62
C LEU A 218 -14.73 5.41 -27.96
N GLU A 219 -13.44 5.47 -28.29
CA GLU A 219 -12.96 5.18 -29.64
C GLU A 219 -12.84 3.68 -29.92
N ARG A 220 -12.34 2.90 -28.95
CA ARG A 220 -11.99 1.49 -29.18
C ARG A 220 -13.07 0.52 -28.73
N VAL A 221 -13.80 0.87 -27.67
CA VAL A 221 -14.78 -0.02 -27.06
C VAL A 221 -16.17 0.26 -27.62
N ARG A 222 -16.58 1.53 -27.67
CA ARG A 222 -17.92 1.95 -28.12
C ARG A 222 -17.95 2.39 -29.59
N GLY A 223 -16.81 2.59 -30.23
CA GLY A 223 -16.73 3.06 -31.63
C GLY A 223 -17.28 4.48 -31.83
N LEU A 224 -17.24 5.31 -30.78
CA LEU A 224 -17.69 6.70 -30.76
C LEU A 224 -16.49 7.65 -30.87
N PRO A 225 -16.63 8.80 -31.56
CA PRO A 225 -15.57 9.80 -31.60
C PRO A 225 -15.36 10.43 -30.22
N ALA A 226 -14.10 10.71 -29.85
CA ALA A 226 -13.75 11.37 -28.58
C ALA A 226 -13.99 12.90 -28.61
N THR A 227 -15.21 13.32 -28.97
CA THR A 227 -15.64 14.72 -28.91
C THR A 227 -15.74 15.19 -27.46
N ASP A 228 -15.69 16.50 -27.22
CA ASP A 228 -15.80 17.06 -25.87
C ASP A 228 -17.10 16.66 -25.17
N GLN A 229 -18.21 16.60 -25.92
CA GLN A 229 -19.50 16.13 -25.39
C GLN A 229 -19.44 14.66 -24.96
N ASN A 230 -18.93 13.77 -25.82
CA ASN A 230 -18.87 12.35 -25.50
C ASN A 230 -17.92 12.07 -24.33
N LYS A 231 -16.82 12.84 -24.22
CA LYS A 231 -15.92 12.79 -23.06
C LYS A 231 -16.64 13.21 -21.78
N LEU A 232 -17.40 14.31 -21.84
CA LEU A 232 -18.18 14.79 -20.70
C LEU A 232 -19.23 13.76 -20.26
N ASP A 233 -19.97 13.16 -21.21
CA ASP A 233 -20.99 12.15 -20.92
C ASP A 233 -20.37 10.91 -20.24
N MET A 234 -19.20 10.47 -20.72
CA MET A 234 -18.44 9.37 -20.12
C MET A 234 -17.91 9.71 -18.72
N GLN A 235 -17.43 10.94 -18.50
CA GLN A 235 -17.01 11.40 -17.17
C GLN A 235 -18.18 11.44 -16.18
N LEU A 236 -19.36 11.85 -16.63
CA LEU A 236 -20.58 11.81 -15.82
C LEU A 236 -20.98 10.37 -15.47
N GLU A 237 -20.85 9.42 -16.42
CA GLU A 237 -21.07 8.00 -16.17
C GLU A 237 -20.11 7.46 -15.09
N ILE A 238 -18.81 7.73 -15.20
CA ILE A 238 -17.81 7.31 -14.21
C ILE A 238 -18.09 7.94 -12.84
N THR A 239 -18.45 9.23 -12.80
CA THR A 239 -18.80 9.94 -11.56
C THR A 239 -20.04 9.31 -10.90
N GLY A 240 -21.02 8.88 -11.69
CA GLY A 240 -22.20 8.17 -11.20
C GLY A 240 -21.83 6.84 -10.53
N ILE A 241 -20.93 6.07 -11.14
CA ILE A 241 -20.41 4.81 -10.58
C ILE A 241 -19.64 5.07 -9.29
N GLU A 242 -18.72 6.03 -9.31
CA GLU A 242 -17.93 6.40 -8.13
C GLU A 242 -18.84 6.78 -6.96
N THR A 243 -19.86 7.60 -7.20
CA THR A 243 -20.84 8.00 -6.20
C THR A 243 -21.57 6.78 -5.62
N MET A 244 -22.08 5.91 -6.49
CA MET A 244 -22.80 4.69 -6.08
C MET A 244 -21.93 3.77 -5.23
N ILE A 245 -20.69 3.50 -5.64
CA ILE A 245 -19.77 2.64 -4.87
C ILE A 245 -19.39 3.32 -3.56
N THR A 246 -19.10 4.62 -3.60
CA THR A 246 -18.74 5.43 -2.42
C THR A 246 -19.80 5.37 -1.34
N ASP A 247 -21.08 5.45 -1.71
CA ASP A 247 -22.19 5.37 -0.77
C ASP A 247 -22.25 3.99 -0.09
N LEU A 248 -21.98 2.92 -0.82
CA LEU A 248 -21.96 1.56 -0.29
C LEU A 248 -20.77 1.30 0.66
N VAL A 249 -19.57 1.76 0.32
CA VAL A 249 -18.36 1.56 1.14
C VAL A 249 -18.31 2.46 2.38
N ARG A 250 -19.05 3.58 2.38
CA ARG A 250 -19.21 4.45 3.55
C ARG A 250 -20.14 3.88 4.61
N LEU A 251 -20.93 2.87 4.28
CA LEU A 251 -21.76 2.18 5.25
C LEU A 251 -20.89 1.66 6.40
N PRO A 252 -21.39 1.66 7.65
CA PRO A 252 -20.64 1.13 8.78
C PRO A 252 -20.23 -0.32 8.55
N GLN A 253 -18.99 -0.65 8.92
CA GLN A 253 -18.53 -2.03 8.93
C GLN A 253 -19.28 -2.78 10.04
N PRO A 254 -19.85 -3.97 9.77
CA PRO A 254 -20.43 -4.80 10.82
C PRO A 254 -19.35 -5.15 11.85
N ALA A 255 -19.68 -5.08 13.15
CA ALA A 255 -18.72 -5.28 14.24
C ALA A 255 -17.95 -6.61 14.14
N ASP A 256 -18.60 -7.64 13.60
CA ASP A 256 -18.05 -8.99 13.46
C ASP A 256 -17.76 -9.36 11.99
N TYR A 257 -17.64 -8.38 11.09
CA TYR A 257 -17.30 -8.68 9.70
C TYR A 257 -15.86 -9.17 9.62
N LEU A 258 -15.72 -10.48 9.42
CA LEU A 258 -14.49 -11.12 9.04
C LEU A 258 -14.70 -11.82 7.71
N PRO A 259 -13.80 -11.64 6.73
CA PRO A 259 -13.83 -12.44 5.53
C PRO A 259 -13.70 -13.92 5.90
N SER A 260 -14.37 -14.78 5.12
CA SER A 260 -14.26 -16.23 5.27
C SER A 260 -12.78 -16.67 5.27
N ALA A 261 -12.39 -17.51 6.22
CA ALA A 261 -11.04 -18.06 6.29
C ALA A 261 -10.67 -18.82 5.00
N ALA A 262 -11.62 -19.53 4.41
CA ALA A 262 -11.42 -20.22 3.13
C ALA A 262 -11.23 -19.23 1.98
N GLY A 263 -12.02 -18.14 1.95
CA GLY A 263 -11.88 -17.08 0.96
C GLY A 263 -10.53 -16.38 1.06
N LEU A 264 -10.08 -16.05 2.28
CA LEU A 264 -8.75 -15.47 2.50
C LEU A 264 -7.63 -16.43 2.14
N ALA A 265 -7.73 -17.70 2.49
CA ALA A 265 -6.74 -18.71 2.13
C ALA A 265 -6.64 -18.84 0.61
N GLN A 266 -7.76 -18.84 -0.10
CA GLN A 266 -7.80 -18.83 -1.55
C GLN A 266 -7.17 -17.55 -2.12
N ALA A 267 -7.52 -16.36 -1.61
CA ALA A 267 -6.92 -15.12 -2.07
C ALA A 267 -5.39 -15.09 -1.87
N PHE A 268 -4.91 -15.51 -0.71
CA PHE A 268 -3.47 -15.58 -0.40
C PHE A 268 -2.74 -16.74 -1.09
N SER A 269 -3.46 -17.68 -1.70
CA SER A 269 -2.86 -18.71 -2.55
C SER A 269 -2.30 -18.15 -3.86
N HIS A 270 -2.81 -17.00 -4.31
CA HIS A 270 -2.27 -16.29 -5.48
C HIS A 270 -0.98 -15.50 -5.16
N SER A 271 -0.68 -15.28 -3.89
CA SER A 271 0.53 -14.57 -3.46
C SER A 271 1.77 -15.42 -3.65
N THR A 272 2.85 -14.79 -4.10
CA THR A 272 4.17 -15.42 -4.23
C THR A 272 4.95 -15.47 -2.93
N VAL A 273 4.46 -14.81 -1.88
CA VAL A 273 5.10 -14.75 -0.56
C VAL A 273 4.82 -16.04 0.22
N VAL A 274 5.87 -16.61 0.83
CA VAL A 274 5.74 -17.70 1.81
C VAL A 274 5.34 -17.09 3.15
N ASP A 275 4.43 -17.74 3.88
CA ASP A 275 3.96 -17.25 5.19
C ASP A 275 5.15 -16.99 6.12
N GLY A 276 5.39 -15.71 6.37
CA GLY A 276 6.61 -15.20 6.99
C GLY A 276 6.61 -15.20 8.51
N ASP A 277 5.65 -15.87 9.16
CA ASP A 277 5.55 -15.93 10.63
C ASP A 277 6.81 -16.52 11.31
N TYR A 278 7.78 -17.02 10.54
CA TYR A 278 9.02 -17.60 11.04
C TYR A 278 10.22 -16.66 11.18
N LEU A 279 10.21 -15.40 10.70
CA LEU A 279 11.44 -14.59 10.69
C LEU A 279 11.24 -13.12 11.10
N LEU A 280 10.89 -12.90 12.37
CA LEU A 280 11.23 -11.65 13.08
C LEU A 280 12.73 -11.55 13.43
N THR A 281 13.55 -12.50 13.00
CA THR A 281 15.01 -12.39 12.97
C THR A 281 15.44 -11.77 11.64
N LEU A 282 15.20 -10.46 11.49
CA LEU A 282 16.15 -9.64 10.73
C LEU A 282 17.54 -9.97 11.28
N PRO A 283 18.51 -10.44 10.47
CA PRO A 283 19.87 -10.56 10.95
C PRO A 283 20.28 -9.19 11.48
N ARG A 284 20.64 -9.11 12.77
CA ARG A 284 21.23 -7.91 13.39
C ARG A 284 22.52 -7.45 12.69
N THR A 285 22.93 -8.13 11.65
CA THR A 285 24.17 -7.95 10.90
C THR A 285 23.85 -7.78 9.42
N LEU A 286 23.25 -6.65 9.04
CA LEU A 286 23.69 -6.01 7.81
C LEU A 286 25.00 -5.30 8.15
N SER A 287 26.07 -6.08 8.30
CA SER A 287 27.43 -5.54 8.33
C SER A 287 27.63 -4.79 7.03
N VAL A 288 27.84 -3.49 7.16
CA VAL A 288 28.26 -2.59 6.07
C VAL A 288 29.42 -3.29 5.35
N PRO A 289 29.33 -3.56 4.03
CA PRO A 289 30.50 -4.00 3.29
C PRO A 289 31.55 -2.89 3.47
N PRO A 290 32.81 -3.22 3.85
CA PRO A 290 33.85 -2.21 3.98
C PRO A 290 33.88 -1.40 2.69
N GLN A 291 33.78 -0.08 2.81
CA GLN A 291 33.97 0.82 1.67
C GLN A 291 35.31 0.44 1.04
N ALA A 292 35.28 -0.14 -0.15
CA ALA A 292 36.47 -0.29 -0.95
C ALA A 292 36.97 1.12 -1.21
N SER A 293 38.06 1.48 -0.52
CA SER A 293 38.81 2.69 -0.79
C SER A 293 39.22 2.66 -2.25
N LEU A 294 38.58 3.49 -3.06
CA LEU A 294 39.09 3.86 -4.37
C LEU A 294 40.45 4.53 -4.14
N GLN A 295 41.52 3.77 -4.30
CA GLN A 295 42.84 4.37 -4.44
C GLN A 295 42.89 5.08 -5.80
N PRO A 296 43.31 6.34 -5.86
CA PRO A 296 43.56 7.01 -7.12
C PRO A 296 44.80 6.38 -7.77
N HIS A 297 44.63 5.89 -8.99
CA HIS A 297 45.71 5.68 -9.95
C HIS A 297 45.72 6.84 -10.94
#